data_AF-A0A6G1FDF9-F1
#
_entry.id   AF-A0A6G1FDF9-F1
#
_cell.length_a   1.000
_cell.length_b   1.000
_cell.length_c   1.000
_cell.angle_alpha   90.00
_cell.angle_beta   90.00
_cell.angle_gamma   90.00
#
_symmetry.space_group_name_H-M   'P 1'
#
loop_
_entity.id
_entity.type
_entity.pdbx_description
1 polymer ?
#
loop_
_entity_poly.entity_id
_entity_poly.type
_entity_poly.pdbx_seq_one_letter_code
_entity_poly.pdbx_strand_id
1 'polypeptide(L)'
;MAAPRDDEAEWSAEAARRVWGGAVPLQVHLHDADVTTLPPPPPFLTLGPRIGYFPLLVPIIKAHFSSTLPPGIDTVWFEYKGLPLKWYIPIGVLYDLLCADPERPWNITVHFRGYPSEILTPCDGEDSVKWSYMNSLKEAAFIITGNSKNVMNMSQADQGALWQSVMKGNLDGYMNISTRLKLGPFEEDCLVRTSSVEGQQGSDEPESPGSGKPCRVPVRLYVRSVQEDLYDLEDAVPVGDWENISYINRPFEVRKEEGRSYITLKHALKTLLPEFFSLKASGTPDDSGHAQTLDSSPDVPGTPRRYQKAESASSRQQEADVANKGKVKLVRVQGIELDMDIPFLWVANNLKNPECYLHICVYVGTRKQQPKQGR
;
A
#
# COMPACT_ATOMS: atom_id res chain seq x y z
N MET A 1 19.49 9.49 -23.15
CA MET A 1 19.61 10.96 -23.05
C MET A 1 18.75 11.37 -21.87
N ALA A 2 19.35 11.92 -20.81
CA ALA A 2 18.58 12.49 -19.70
C ALA A 2 17.86 13.74 -20.22
N ALA A 3 16.58 13.91 -19.88
CA ALA A 3 15.87 15.13 -20.17
C ALA A 3 16.54 16.31 -19.42
N PRO A 4 16.53 17.54 -19.95
CA PRO A 4 16.98 18.70 -19.19
C PRO A 4 16.16 18.81 -17.90
N ARG A 5 16.81 19.20 -16.79
CA ARG A 5 16.22 19.26 -15.44
C ARG A 5 14.91 20.07 -15.36
N ASP A 6 14.72 21.02 -16.27
CA ASP A 6 13.50 21.83 -16.34
C ASP A 6 12.27 20.99 -16.77
N ASP A 7 12.45 20.02 -17.66
CA ASP A 7 11.36 19.13 -18.12
C ASP A 7 10.92 18.19 -16.99
N GLU A 8 11.85 17.72 -16.14
CA GLU A 8 11.54 16.83 -15.02
C GLU A 8 10.69 17.52 -13.94
N ALA A 9 10.98 18.80 -13.66
CA ALA A 9 10.21 19.61 -12.73
C ALA A 9 8.79 19.87 -13.26
N GLU A 10 8.66 20.12 -14.56
CA GLU A 10 7.36 20.30 -15.21
C GLU A 10 6.51 19.02 -15.16
N TRP A 11 7.09 17.86 -15.47
CA TRP A 11 6.39 16.57 -15.36
C TRP A 11 5.98 16.24 -13.93
N SER A 12 6.83 16.57 -12.95
CA SER A 12 6.52 16.35 -11.54
C SER A 12 5.35 17.24 -11.08
N ALA A 13 5.33 18.50 -11.52
CA ALA A 13 4.22 19.41 -11.27
C ALA A 13 2.92 18.93 -11.92
N GLU A 14 2.99 18.44 -13.16
CA GLU A 14 1.83 17.87 -13.85
C GLU A 14 1.30 16.60 -13.16
N ALA A 15 2.19 15.70 -12.73
CA ALA A 15 1.80 14.52 -11.97
C ALA A 15 1.08 14.91 -10.68
N ALA A 16 1.59 15.89 -9.93
CA ALA A 16 0.92 16.41 -8.74
C ALA A 16 -0.48 16.97 -9.06
N ARG A 17 -0.63 17.75 -10.14
CA ARG A 17 -1.94 18.25 -10.59
C ARG A 17 -2.92 17.11 -10.89
N ARG A 18 -2.46 16.04 -11.54
CA ARG A 18 -3.28 14.87 -11.87
C ARG A 18 -3.70 14.08 -10.64
N VAL A 19 -2.80 13.90 -9.67
CA VAL A 19 -3.11 13.24 -8.39
C VAL A 19 -4.16 14.02 -7.62
N TRP A 20 -3.99 15.34 -7.51
CA TRP A 20 -4.90 16.21 -6.77
C TRP A 20 -6.26 16.40 -7.46
N GLY A 21 -6.27 16.42 -8.80
CA GLY A 21 -7.50 16.45 -9.60
C GLY A 21 -8.16 15.09 -9.79
N GLY A 22 -7.56 14.00 -9.29
CA GLY A 22 -8.06 12.65 -9.44
C GLY A 22 -9.37 12.46 -8.66
N ALA A 23 -10.41 11.96 -9.33
CA ALA A 23 -11.70 11.68 -8.73
C ALA A 23 -12.27 10.33 -9.16
N VAL A 24 -13.12 9.76 -8.31
CA VAL A 24 -13.90 8.55 -8.57
C VAL A 24 -15.37 8.95 -8.72
N PRO A 25 -16.04 8.59 -9.83
CA PRO A 25 -17.48 8.80 -9.95
C PRO A 25 -18.21 7.90 -8.95
N LEU A 26 -18.94 8.49 -8.00
CA LEU A 26 -19.65 7.79 -6.95
C LEU A 26 -21.16 7.81 -7.22
N GLN A 27 -21.80 6.67 -7.04
CA GLN A 27 -23.25 6.54 -6.95
C GLN A 27 -23.61 6.00 -5.58
N VAL A 28 -24.10 6.89 -4.71
CA VAL A 28 -24.39 6.59 -3.30
C VAL A 28 -25.88 6.28 -3.14
N HIS A 29 -26.20 5.07 -2.71
CA HIS A 29 -27.55 4.62 -2.39
C HIS A 29 -27.78 4.66 -0.88
N LEU A 30 -28.97 5.06 -0.45
CA LEU A 30 -29.39 4.88 0.94
C LEU A 30 -29.74 3.41 1.17
N HIS A 31 -29.25 2.82 2.25
CA HIS A 31 -29.58 1.44 2.58
C HIS A 31 -31.10 1.26 2.83
N ASP A 32 -31.69 0.17 2.34
CA ASP A 32 -33.13 -0.08 2.38
C ASP A 32 -33.72 -0.02 3.79
N ALA A 33 -32.97 -0.48 4.81
CA ALA A 33 -33.41 -0.42 6.21
C ALA A 33 -33.53 1.01 6.77
N ASP A 34 -32.88 1.99 6.13
CA ASP A 34 -32.88 3.40 6.53
C ASP A 34 -33.87 4.24 5.69
N VAL A 35 -34.58 3.65 4.72
CA VAL A 35 -35.55 4.35 3.86
C VAL A 35 -36.91 4.44 4.56
N THR A 36 -37.43 5.66 4.73
CA THR A 36 -38.78 5.89 5.29
C THR A 36 -39.83 6.33 4.28
N THR A 37 -39.46 6.55 3.02
CA THR A 37 -40.35 7.03 1.96
C THR A 37 -40.66 5.98 0.91
N LEU A 38 -41.84 6.08 0.28
CA LEU A 38 -42.22 5.32 -0.92
C LEU A 38 -42.65 6.30 -2.01
N PRO A 39 -41.97 6.34 -3.19
CA PRO A 39 -40.83 5.52 -3.61
C PRO A 39 -39.52 5.82 -2.84
N PRO A 40 -38.52 4.93 -2.91
CA PRO A 40 -37.19 5.17 -2.32
C PRO A 40 -36.52 6.42 -2.94
N PRO A 41 -35.65 7.12 -2.20
CA PRO A 41 -34.97 8.29 -2.72
C PRO A 41 -34.03 7.95 -3.88
N PRO A 42 -33.86 8.86 -4.85
CA PRO A 42 -32.89 8.67 -5.91
C PRO A 42 -31.46 8.65 -5.35
N PRO A 43 -30.54 7.87 -5.95
CA PRO A 43 -29.15 7.83 -5.52
C PRO A 43 -28.49 9.20 -5.65
N PHE A 44 -27.57 9.49 -4.74
CA PHE A 44 -26.75 10.69 -4.78
C PHE A 44 -25.52 10.47 -5.66
N LEU A 45 -25.38 11.27 -6.70
CA LEU A 45 -24.26 11.20 -7.64
C LEU A 45 -23.26 12.31 -7.33
N THR A 46 -21.99 11.96 -7.17
CA THR A 46 -20.92 12.93 -6.92
C THR A 46 -19.56 12.42 -7.39
N LEU A 47 -18.58 13.32 -7.49
CA LEU A 47 -17.19 12.97 -7.72
C LEU A 47 -16.45 12.95 -6.39
N GLY A 48 -16.06 11.76 -5.92
CA GLY A 48 -15.25 11.60 -4.71
C GLY A 48 -13.76 11.83 -5.02
N PRO A 49 -13.08 12.79 -4.38
CA PRO A 49 -11.64 13.00 -4.58
C PRO A 49 -10.86 11.74 -4.19
N ARG A 50 -9.93 11.27 -5.03
CA ARG A 50 -9.13 10.06 -4.77
C ARG A 50 -8.31 10.18 -3.48
N ILE A 51 -7.75 11.36 -3.24
CA ILE A 51 -6.99 11.70 -2.04
C ILE A 51 -7.89 12.07 -0.84
N GLY A 52 -9.21 12.14 -1.04
CA GLY A 52 -10.18 12.45 0.00
C GLY A 52 -10.62 11.22 0.80
N TYR A 53 -11.44 11.46 1.83
CA TYR A 53 -11.97 10.42 2.72
C TYR A 53 -13.51 10.47 2.71
N PHE A 54 -14.15 9.30 2.80
CA PHE A 54 -15.61 9.19 2.75
C PHE A 54 -16.37 10.05 3.78
N PRO A 55 -15.94 10.17 5.05
CA PRO A 55 -16.66 10.99 6.02
C PRO A 55 -16.75 12.48 5.63
N LEU A 56 -15.85 12.97 4.78
CA LEU A 56 -15.89 14.36 4.29
C LEU A 56 -17.07 14.62 3.35
N LEU A 57 -17.65 13.57 2.77
CA LEU A 57 -18.84 13.64 1.92
C LEU A 57 -20.15 13.56 2.74
N VAL A 58 -20.08 13.21 4.02
CA VAL A 58 -21.27 13.02 4.86
C VAL A 58 -22.16 14.26 4.95
N PRO A 59 -21.64 15.50 5.11
CA PRO A 59 -22.52 16.67 5.19
C PRO A 59 -23.41 16.86 3.95
N ILE A 60 -22.86 16.66 2.75
CA ILE A 60 -23.60 16.80 1.49
C ILE A 60 -24.53 15.61 1.23
N ILE A 61 -24.11 14.40 1.57
CA ILE A 61 -24.91 13.17 1.43
C ILE A 61 -26.10 13.21 2.39
N LYS A 62 -25.87 13.59 3.65
CA LYS A 62 -26.92 13.74 4.67
C LYS A 62 -27.93 14.81 4.27
N ALA A 63 -27.49 15.93 3.71
CA ALA A 63 -28.41 16.95 3.22
C ALA A 63 -29.36 16.40 2.15
N HIS A 64 -28.84 15.60 1.20
CA HIS A 64 -29.63 14.98 0.13
C HIS A 64 -30.68 13.98 0.66
N PHE A 65 -30.31 13.12 1.63
CA PHE A 65 -31.21 12.09 2.17
C PHE A 65 -32.05 12.54 3.38
N SER A 66 -31.83 13.74 3.90
CA SER A 66 -32.41 14.23 5.17
C SER A 66 -33.93 14.07 5.30
N SER A 67 -34.69 14.24 4.22
CA SER A 67 -36.15 14.10 4.21
C SER A 67 -36.65 12.65 4.25
N THR A 68 -35.75 11.69 4.04
CA THR A 68 -36.07 10.26 3.90
C THR A 68 -35.54 9.40 5.04
N LEU A 69 -34.78 9.99 5.97
CA LEU A 69 -34.20 9.30 7.10
C LEU A 69 -35.16 9.18 8.28
N PRO A 70 -35.12 8.08 9.04
CA PRO A 70 -35.88 7.95 10.27
C PRO A 70 -35.36 8.90 11.36
N PRO A 71 -36.22 9.38 12.27
CA PRO A 71 -35.76 10.18 13.41
C PRO A 71 -34.78 9.38 14.27
N GLY A 72 -33.74 10.04 14.79
CA GLY A 72 -32.76 9.42 15.68
C GLY A 72 -31.36 10.03 15.61
N ILE A 73 -30.43 9.44 16.36
CA ILE A 73 -29.01 9.79 16.31
C ILE A 73 -28.38 9.07 15.11
N ASP A 74 -27.77 9.83 14.22
CA ASP A 74 -27.13 9.29 13.04
C ASP A 74 -25.73 8.75 13.34
N THR A 75 -25.50 7.50 12.95
CA THR A 75 -24.19 6.85 12.92
C THR A 75 -23.84 6.48 11.48
N VAL A 76 -23.11 7.36 10.80
CA VAL A 76 -22.91 7.23 9.36
C VAL A 76 -21.73 6.32 9.04
N TRP A 77 -21.93 5.36 8.15
CA TRP A 77 -20.88 4.51 7.61
C TRP A 77 -21.20 4.10 6.17
N PHE A 78 -20.19 3.60 5.46
CA PHE A 78 -20.28 3.28 4.05
C PHE A 78 -19.98 1.80 3.82
N GLU A 79 -20.69 1.20 2.87
CA GLU A 79 -20.57 -0.20 2.50
C GLU A 79 -20.33 -0.33 0.99
N TYR A 80 -19.53 -1.31 0.60
CA TYR A 80 -19.39 -1.76 -0.77
C TYR A 80 -19.57 -3.28 -0.85
N LYS A 81 -20.61 -3.74 -1.55
CA LYS A 81 -20.91 -5.18 -1.76
C LYS A 81 -20.86 -6.01 -0.46
N GLY A 82 -21.46 -5.52 0.63
CA GLY A 82 -21.46 -6.18 1.94
C GLY A 82 -20.25 -5.90 2.82
N LEU A 83 -19.23 -5.18 2.33
CA LEU A 83 -18.02 -4.86 3.09
C LEU A 83 -18.09 -3.44 3.68
N PRO A 84 -18.08 -3.28 5.02
CA PRO A 84 -17.96 -1.97 5.65
C PRO A 84 -16.61 -1.31 5.32
N LEU A 85 -16.66 -0.09 4.78
CA LEU A 85 -15.48 0.64 4.31
C LEU A 85 -14.72 1.30 5.46
N LYS A 86 -13.42 1.04 5.56
CA LYS A 86 -12.50 1.68 6.50
C LYS A 86 -12.30 3.15 6.14
N TRP A 87 -12.96 4.04 6.89
CA TRP A 87 -13.02 5.48 6.59
C TRP A 87 -11.68 6.21 6.61
N TYR A 88 -10.69 5.68 7.33
CA TYR A 88 -9.33 6.25 7.41
C TYR A 88 -8.47 5.91 6.18
N ILE A 89 -8.98 5.09 5.25
CA ILE A 89 -8.34 4.80 3.97
C ILE A 89 -8.90 5.78 2.92
N PRO A 90 -8.05 6.44 2.11
CA PRO A 90 -8.50 7.34 1.06
C PRO A 90 -9.43 6.67 0.05
N ILE A 91 -10.41 7.42 -0.48
CA ILE A 91 -11.44 6.94 -1.42
C ILE A 91 -10.81 6.26 -2.63
N GLY A 92 -9.77 6.86 -3.21
CA GLY A 92 -9.08 6.31 -4.39
C GLY A 92 -8.38 4.99 -4.09
N VAL A 93 -7.83 4.84 -2.89
CA VAL A 93 -7.15 3.61 -2.46
C VAL A 93 -8.17 2.50 -2.22
N LEU A 94 -9.30 2.81 -1.57
CA LEU A 94 -10.41 1.85 -1.41
C LEU A 94 -10.95 1.40 -2.77
N TYR A 95 -11.15 2.32 -3.70
CA TYR A 95 -11.59 2.01 -5.06
C TYR A 95 -10.58 1.10 -5.78
N ASP A 96 -9.29 1.45 -5.74
CA ASP A 96 -8.23 0.71 -6.41
C ASP A 96 -8.04 -0.71 -5.85
N LEU A 97 -8.33 -0.91 -4.56
CA LEU A 97 -8.20 -2.16 -3.82
C LEU A 97 -9.41 -3.09 -3.98
N LEU A 98 -10.62 -2.52 -3.94
CA LEU A 98 -11.87 -3.29 -3.91
C LEU A 98 -12.43 -3.54 -5.32
N CYS A 99 -12.16 -2.63 -6.28
CA CYS A 99 -12.56 -2.78 -7.67
C CYS A 99 -11.38 -3.29 -8.50
N ALA A 100 -11.28 -4.62 -8.68
CA ALA A 100 -10.24 -5.23 -9.51
C ALA A 100 -10.35 -4.71 -10.96
N ASP A 101 -11.56 -4.76 -11.51
CA ASP A 101 -11.97 -3.98 -12.67
C ASP A 101 -12.67 -2.68 -12.22
N PRO A 102 -12.25 -1.49 -12.73
CA PRO A 102 -12.82 -0.21 -12.32
C PRO A 102 -14.29 0.03 -12.76
N GLU A 103 -15.25 -0.32 -11.91
CA GLU A 103 -16.68 -0.01 -12.09
C GLU A 103 -16.99 1.49 -12.04
N ARG A 104 -17.63 2.04 -13.08
CA ARG A 104 -18.00 3.46 -13.15
C ARG A 104 -19.49 3.63 -13.52
N PRO A 105 -20.33 4.25 -12.67
CA PRO A 105 -20.03 4.79 -11.34
C PRO A 105 -19.73 3.70 -10.28
N TRP A 106 -18.94 4.05 -9.26
CA TRP A 106 -18.71 3.20 -8.10
C TRP A 106 -19.92 3.21 -7.18
N ASN A 107 -20.60 2.07 -7.09
CA ASN A 107 -21.83 1.92 -6.32
C ASN A 107 -21.53 1.74 -4.83
N ILE A 108 -21.83 2.75 -4.02
CA ILE A 108 -21.64 2.73 -2.57
C ILE A 108 -23.00 2.76 -1.89
N THR A 109 -23.14 2.02 -0.80
CA THR A 109 -24.31 2.13 0.08
C THR A 109 -23.94 2.93 1.32
N VAL A 110 -24.75 3.91 1.67
CA VAL A 110 -24.61 4.67 2.93
C VAL A 110 -25.64 4.20 3.93
N HIS A 111 -25.19 4.03 5.17
CA HIS A 111 -26.01 3.67 6.30
C HIS A 111 -25.97 4.81 7.32
N PHE A 112 -27.10 5.08 7.96
CA PHE A 112 -27.22 6.07 9.03
C PHE A 112 -27.44 5.40 10.40
N ARG A 113 -27.60 4.08 10.44
CA ARG A 113 -27.81 3.28 11.66
C ARG A 113 -26.90 2.06 11.67
N GLY A 114 -26.82 1.37 12.81
CA GLY A 114 -26.16 0.08 12.93
C GLY A 114 -24.66 0.12 12.65
N TYR A 115 -23.94 1.06 13.27
CA TYR A 115 -22.50 1.19 13.07
C TYR A 115 -21.75 -0.09 13.44
N PRO A 116 -20.94 -0.67 12.54
CA PRO A 116 -20.22 -1.92 12.79
C PRO A 116 -18.96 -1.66 13.62
N SER A 117 -19.13 -1.43 14.92
CA SER A 117 -18.05 -1.10 15.88
C SER A 117 -17.04 -2.23 16.09
N GLU A 118 -17.38 -3.46 15.71
CA GLU A 118 -16.47 -4.60 15.73
C GLU A 118 -15.40 -4.53 14.63
N ILE A 119 -15.72 -3.88 13.50
CA ILE A 119 -14.88 -3.83 12.29
C ILE A 119 -14.30 -2.41 12.10
N LEU A 120 -15.09 -1.38 12.35
CA LEU A 120 -14.73 0.02 12.11
C LEU A 120 -14.42 0.75 13.41
N THR A 121 -13.34 1.54 13.37
CA THR A 121 -13.00 2.48 14.44
C THR A 121 -14.01 3.62 14.46
N PRO A 122 -14.42 4.17 15.62
CA PRO A 122 -15.36 5.29 15.68
C PRO A 122 -14.92 6.50 14.83
N CYS A 123 -15.89 7.20 14.25
CA CYS A 123 -15.68 8.41 13.46
C CYS A 123 -16.70 9.48 13.88
N ASP A 124 -16.24 10.46 14.66
CA ASP A 124 -17.06 11.53 15.24
C ASP A 124 -17.19 12.75 14.31
N GLY A 125 -16.93 12.56 13.01
CA GLY A 125 -17.05 13.59 11.98
C GLY A 125 -15.70 14.05 11.43
N GLU A 126 -15.65 15.30 10.97
CA GLU A 126 -14.48 15.87 10.28
C GLU A 126 -13.21 15.86 11.17
N ASP A 127 -13.37 16.16 12.46
CA ASP A 127 -12.24 16.25 13.39
C ASP A 127 -11.52 14.91 13.57
N SER A 128 -12.24 13.78 13.57
CA SER A 128 -11.63 12.44 13.60
C SER A 128 -10.79 12.17 12.35
N VAL A 129 -11.28 12.59 11.17
CA VAL A 129 -10.53 12.44 9.92
C VAL A 129 -9.30 13.34 9.91
N LYS A 130 -9.45 14.60 10.32
CA LYS A 130 -8.33 15.55 10.46
C LYS A 130 -7.27 15.00 11.40
N TRP A 131 -7.68 14.45 12.54
CA TRP A 131 -6.77 13.85 13.51
C TRP A 131 -6.02 12.65 12.91
N SER A 132 -6.74 11.74 12.24
CA SER A 132 -6.15 10.58 11.55
C SER A 132 -5.15 10.98 10.46
N TYR A 133 -5.47 12.01 9.67
CA TYR A 133 -4.59 12.61 8.68
C TYR A 133 -3.32 13.18 9.32
N MET A 134 -3.46 14.01 10.36
CA MET A 134 -2.33 14.62 11.06
C MET A 134 -1.44 13.58 11.74
N ASN A 135 -2.03 12.52 12.28
CA ASN A 135 -1.27 11.41 12.84
C ASN A 135 -0.45 10.69 11.74
N SER A 136 -1.07 10.38 10.61
CA SER A 136 -0.37 9.79 9.46
C SER A 136 0.77 10.69 8.96
N LEU A 137 0.54 12.00 8.85
CA LEU A 137 1.58 12.95 8.44
C LEU A 137 2.76 13.00 9.42
N LYS A 138 2.49 12.92 10.73
CA LYS A 138 3.55 12.86 11.77
C LYS A 138 4.37 11.57 11.68
N GLU A 139 3.71 10.43 11.47
CA GLU A 139 4.37 9.14 11.26
C GLU A 139 5.25 9.17 10.01
N ALA A 140 4.72 9.68 8.90
CA ALA A 140 5.47 9.84 7.65
C ALA A 140 6.68 10.76 7.85
N ALA A 141 6.51 11.89 8.53
CA ALA A 141 7.61 12.81 8.84
C ALA A 141 8.72 12.15 9.67
N PHE A 142 8.33 11.33 10.65
CA PHE A 142 9.27 10.55 11.46
C PHE A 142 10.05 9.54 10.60
N ILE A 143 9.37 8.83 9.70
CA ILE A 143 10.01 7.90 8.78
C ILE A 143 11.02 8.62 7.88
N ILE A 144 10.63 9.76 7.30
CA ILE A 144 11.42 10.49 6.29
C ILE A 144 12.65 11.17 6.93
N THR A 145 12.47 11.89 8.05
CA THR A 145 13.51 12.76 8.63
C THR A 145 14.12 12.21 9.92
N GLY A 146 13.58 11.12 10.46
CA GLY A 146 13.95 10.55 11.76
C GLY A 146 13.36 11.27 12.97
N ASN A 147 12.53 12.30 12.77
CA ASN A 147 11.77 12.97 13.84
C ASN A 147 10.49 13.60 13.26
N SER A 148 9.56 14.02 14.12
CA SER A 148 8.31 14.66 13.72
C SER A 148 8.25 16.16 14.06
N LYS A 149 9.38 16.79 14.41
CA LYS A 149 9.41 18.18 14.92
C LYS A 149 8.87 19.18 13.92
N ASN A 150 9.13 19.01 12.62
CA ASN A 150 8.64 19.92 11.58
C ASN A 150 7.10 19.97 11.55
N VAL A 151 6.45 18.82 11.74
CA VAL A 151 4.98 18.74 11.77
C VAL A 151 4.44 19.17 13.14
N MET A 152 5.10 18.78 14.23
CA MET A 152 4.67 19.12 15.59
C MET A 152 4.79 20.62 15.90
N ASN A 153 5.81 21.28 15.37
CA ASN A 153 6.06 22.71 15.58
C ASN A 153 5.27 23.61 14.61
N MET A 154 4.48 23.01 13.71
CA MET A 154 3.59 23.75 12.83
C MET A 154 2.53 24.48 13.67
N SER A 155 2.27 25.75 13.37
CA SER A 155 1.22 26.52 14.04
C SER A 155 -0.16 25.87 13.84
N GLN A 156 -1.09 26.07 14.78
CA GLN A 156 -2.45 25.52 14.65
C GLN A 156 -3.16 26.06 13.39
N ALA A 157 -2.89 27.32 13.03
CA ALA A 157 -3.39 27.95 11.82
C ALA A 157 -2.85 27.26 10.55
N ASP A 158 -1.54 26.97 10.49
CA ASP A 158 -0.94 26.24 9.37
C ASP A 158 -1.47 24.79 9.29
N GLN A 159 -1.66 24.11 10.44
CA GLN A 159 -2.24 22.76 10.46
C GLN A 159 -3.69 22.79 9.93
N GLY A 160 -4.47 23.80 10.33
CA GLY A 160 -5.82 24.02 9.82
C GLY A 160 -5.83 24.31 8.32
N ALA A 161 -4.96 25.20 7.84
CA ALA A 161 -4.86 25.56 6.43
C ALA A 161 -4.39 24.38 5.55
N LEU A 162 -3.47 23.55 6.05
CA LEU A 162 -3.02 22.33 5.37
C LEU A 162 -4.19 21.35 5.21
N TRP A 163 -4.92 21.09 6.29
CA TRP A 163 -6.08 20.21 6.28
C TRP A 163 -7.19 20.72 5.33
N GLN A 164 -7.51 22.01 5.40
CA GLN A 164 -8.50 22.63 4.51
C GLN A 164 -8.09 22.54 3.03
N SER A 165 -6.79 22.60 2.75
CA SER A 165 -6.27 22.41 1.39
C SER A 165 -6.53 20.99 0.89
N VAL A 166 -6.31 19.96 1.72
CA VAL A 166 -6.60 18.55 1.39
C VAL A 166 -8.11 18.34 1.18
N MET A 167 -8.96 18.84 2.08
CA MET A 167 -10.41 18.70 1.97
C MET A 167 -10.97 19.30 0.68
N LYS A 168 -10.44 20.46 0.27
CA LYS A 168 -10.90 21.21 -0.91
C LYS A 168 -10.19 20.82 -2.21
N GLY A 169 -9.18 19.94 -2.15
CA GLY A 169 -8.34 19.62 -3.29
C GLY A 169 -7.48 20.80 -3.79
N ASN A 170 -7.13 21.75 -2.92
CA ASN A 170 -6.31 22.90 -3.28
C ASN A 170 -4.81 22.56 -3.20
N LEU A 171 -4.23 22.21 -4.35
CA LEU A 171 -2.81 21.86 -4.48
C LEU A 171 -1.89 23.02 -4.08
N ASP A 172 -2.15 24.25 -4.53
CA ASP A 172 -1.27 25.40 -4.28
C ASP A 172 -1.22 25.76 -2.79
N GLY A 173 -2.39 25.74 -2.14
CA GLY A 173 -2.51 25.94 -0.69
C GLY A 173 -1.75 24.89 0.11
N TYR A 174 -1.82 23.62 -0.33
CA TYR A 174 -1.05 22.55 0.28
C TYR A 174 0.45 22.73 0.08
N MET A 175 0.90 23.02 -1.14
CA MET A 175 2.32 23.16 -1.50
C MET A 175 3.00 24.31 -0.75
N ASN A 176 2.30 25.44 -0.55
CA ASN A 176 2.79 26.56 0.24
C ASN A 176 3.15 26.16 1.69
N ILE A 177 2.46 25.17 2.24
CA ILE A 177 2.70 24.69 3.61
C ILE A 177 3.66 23.51 3.62
N SER A 178 3.48 22.53 2.74
CA SER A 178 4.22 21.27 2.74
C SER A 178 5.69 21.45 2.36
N THR A 179 6.04 22.41 1.51
CA THR A 179 7.43 22.74 1.17
C THR A 179 8.24 23.20 2.39
N ARG A 180 7.58 23.86 3.37
CA ARG A 180 8.20 24.28 4.64
C ARG A 180 8.49 23.10 5.57
N LEU A 181 7.81 21.97 5.40
CA LEU A 181 8.01 20.76 6.21
C LEU A 181 9.25 19.95 5.84
N LYS A 182 9.85 20.20 4.67
CA LYS A 182 11.05 19.51 4.18
C LYS A 182 10.91 17.99 4.16
N LEU A 183 9.75 17.48 3.74
CA LEU A 183 9.40 16.05 3.66
C LEU A 183 9.61 15.46 2.25
N GLY A 184 10.45 16.10 1.43
CA GLY A 184 10.79 15.70 0.07
C GLY A 184 11.41 16.85 -0.75
N PRO A 185 11.75 16.62 -2.03
CA PRO A 185 11.71 15.33 -2.72
C PRO A 185 12.73 14.33 -2.16
N PHE A 186 12.46 13.05 -2.32
CA PHE A 186 13.46 12.03 -2.08
C PHE A 186 14.48 12.12 -3.21
N GLU A 187 15.66 12.67 -2.93
CA GLU A 187 16.73 12.76 -3.90
C GLU A 187 17.54 11.46 -3.95
N GLU A 188 17.99 11.09 -5.15
CA GLU A 188 19.08 10.14 -5.30
C GLU A 188 20.38 10.71 -4.72
N ASP A 189 20.49 11.99 -4.35
CA ASP A 189 21.68 12.64 -3.78
C ASP A 189 21.96 12.34 -2.29
N CYS A 190 21.29 11.35 -1.69
CA CYS A 190 21.77 10.66 -0.49
C CYS A 190 23.16 9.98 -0.68
N LEU A 191 23.77 10.20 -1.84
CA LEU A 191 24.76 9.39 -2.53
C LEU A 191 26.01 10.18 -2.95
N VAL A 192 26.07 11.50 -2.71
CA VAL A 192 27.24 12.35 -3.04
C VAL A 192 27.63 13.27 -1.87
N ARG A 193 28.56 12.79 -1.03
CA ARG A 193 29.66 13.62 -0.55
C ARG A 193 30.95 12.82 -0.71
N THR A 194 31.47 12.82 -1.94
CA THR A 194 32.90 12.60 -2.16
C THR A 194 33.63 13.83 -1.63
N SER A 195 34.35 13.64 -0.53
CA SER A 195 35.48 14.45 -0.06
C SER A 195 35.79 15.71 -0.87
N SER A 196 35.29 16.86 -0.41
CA SER A 196 35.91 18.15 -0.69
C SER A 196 36.33 18.76 0.64
N VAL A 197 37.63 18.99 0.72
CA VAL A 197 38.37 19.58 1.84
C VAL A 197 37.77 20.94 2.18
N GLU A 198 37.26 21.10 3.41
CA GLU A 198 37.11 22.43 4.03
C GLU A 198 37.68 22.40 5.43
N GLY A 199 38.42 23.46 5.73
CA GLY A 199 39.45 23.52 6.76
C GLY A 199 38.93 23.66 8.18
N GLN A 200 39.89 23.47 9.07
CA GLN A 200 39.81 23.63 10.52
C GLN A 200 39.09 24.91 10.96
N GLN A 201 38.09 24.77 11.83
CA GLN A 201 38.00 25.56 13.06
C GLN A 201 37.03 24.88 14.05
N GLY A 202 37.50 24.74 15.29
CA GLY A 202 36.97 23.82 16.28
C GLY A 202 35.73 24.30 17.03
N SER A 203 34.99 23.33 17.56
CA SER A 203 34.17 23.45 18.76
C SER A 203 33.85 22.04 19.26
N ASP A 204 34.13 21.77 20.53
CA ASP A 204 33.82 20.50 21.22
C ASP A 204 32.30 20.27 21.28
N GLU A 205 31.79 19.37 20.43
CA GLU A 205 30.54 18.64 20.63
C GLU A 205 30.79 17.16 20.26
N PRO A 206 30.17 16.19 20.95
CA PRO A 206 30.45 14.79 20.70
C PRO A 206 30.06 14.43 19.27
N GLU A 207 31.04 13.91 18.53
CA GLU A 207 30.94 13.50 17.14
C GLU A 207 29.69 12.61 16.92
N SER A 208 28.77 13.12 16.10
CA SER A 208 27.67 12.33 15.56
C SER A 208 28.25 11.29 14.60
N PRO A 209 27.84 10.00 14.64
CA PRO A 209 28.42 9.00 13.77
C PRO A 209 28.12 9.34 12.31
N GLY A 210 29.19 9.62 11.55
CA GLY A 210 29.13 9.75 10.10
C GLY A 210 28.75 8.43 9.45
N SER A 211 27.55 8.38 8.85
CA SER A 211 27.22 7.57 7.67
C SER A 211 25.92 8.13 7.09
N GLY A 212 25.82 8.28 5.77
CA GLY A 212 24.66 8.88 5.10
C GLY A 212 23.36 8.21 5.54
N LYS A 213 22.46 8.96 6.17
CA LYS A 213 21.17 8.42 6.63
C LYS A 213 20.42 7.88 5.41
N PRO A 214 20.05 6.58 5.36
CA PRO A 214 19.36 6.02 4.21
C PRO A 214 18.04 6.76 3.97
N CYS A 215 17.75 7.06 2.71
CA CYS A 215 16.46 7.64 2.33
C CYS A 215 15.35 6.62 2.62
N ARG A 216 14.34 7.02 3.40
CA ARG A 216 13.22 6.15 3.82
C ARG A 216 11.91 6.68 3.25
N VAL A 217 11.24 5.84 2.48
CA VAL A 217 9.92 6.14 1.90
C VAL A 217 8.83 5.49 2.75
N PRO A 218 7.86 6.24 3.28
CA PRO A 218 6.69 5.67 3.95
C PRO A 218 5.80 4.93 2.93
N VAL A 219 5.61 3.62 3.12
CA VAL A 219 4.80 2.79 2.20
C VAL A 219 3.70 2.06 2.97
N ARG A 220 2.49 2.11 2.43
CA ARG A 220 1.33 1.31 2.86
C ARG A 220 0.92 0.40 1.72
N LEU A 221 1.11 -0.91 1.92
CA LEU A 221 0.77 -1.94 0.95
C LEU A 221 -0.56 -2.60 1.33
N TYR A 222 -1.41 -2.79 0.32
CA TYR A 222 -2.65 -3.56 0.44
C TYR A 222 -2.58 -4.71 -0.55
N VAL A 223 -2.46 -5.93 -0.04
CA VAL A 223 -2.31 -7.14 -0.86
C VAL A 223 -3.63 -7.90 -0.87
N ARG A 224 -4.22 -8.03 -2.06
CA ARG A 224 -5.46 -8.78 -2.28
C ARG A 224 -5.16 -10.04 -3.08
N SER A 225 -5.54 -11.19 -2.52
CA SER A 225 -5.47 -12.47 -3.22
C SER A 225 -6.66 -12.63 -4.17
N VAL A 226 -6.38 -12.93 -5.43
CA VAL A 226 -7.36 -13.27 -6.48
C VAL A 226 -7.09 -14.68 -7.00
N GLN A 227 -8.07 -15.32 -7.64
CA GLN A 227 -7.88 -16.67 -8.17
C GLN A 227 -6.86 -16.65 -9.32
N GLU A 228 -5.90 -17.59 -9.30
CA GLU A 228 -4.79 -17.63 -10.29
C GLU A 228 -5.28 -17.87 -11.72
N ASP A 229 -6.35 -18.64 -11.89
CA ASP A 229 -6.89 -19.04 -13.20
C ASP A 229 -7.81 -17.99 -13.87
N LEU A 230 -8.01 -16.83 -13.25
CA LEU A 230 -8.77 -15.73 -13.85
C LEU A 230 -8.01 -15.16 -15.05
N TYR A 231 -8.60 -15.32 -16.24
CA TYR A 231 -8.17 -14.67 -17.48
C TYR A 231 -8.48 -13.18 -17.46
N ASP A 232 -9.65 -12.81 -16.94
CA ASP A 232 -10.11 -11.43 -16.79
C ASP A 232 -10.32 -11.06 -15.31
N LEU A 233 -9.87 -9.86 -14.91
CA LEU A 233 -10.01 -9.36 -13.53
C LEU A 233 -11.47 -9.00 -13.18
N GLU A 234 -12.34 -8.89 -14.18
CA GLU A 234 -13.79 -8.64 -14.06
C GLU A 234 -14.50 -9.75 -13.28
N ASP A 235 -14.02 -10.99 -13.43
CA ASP A 235 -14.56 -12.17 -12.76
C ASP A 235 -14.03 -12.34 -11.31
N ALA A 236 -13.22 -11.39 -10.83
CA ALA A 236 -12.68 -11.46 -9.48
C ALA A 236 -13.79 -11.31 -8.43
N VAL A 237 -13.94 -12.33 -7.58
CA VAL A 237 -14.93 -12.34 -6.49
C VAL A 237 -14.77 -11.08 -5.61
N PRO A 238 -15.87 -10.38 -5.28
CA PRO A 238 -15.84 -9.26 -4.34
C PRO A 238 -15.22 -9.65 -3.01
N VAL A 239 -14.57 -8.69 -2.35
CA VAL A 239 -14.00 -8.91 -1.02
C VAL A 239 -15.14 -8.94 0.00
N GLY A 240 -15.37 -10.10 0.63
CA GLY A 240 -16.38 -10.25 1.67
C GLY A 240 -15.92 -9.83 3.07
N ASP A 241 -14.61 -9.85 3.32
CA ASP A 241 -14.02 -9.50 4.62
C ASP A 241 -12.63 -8.87 4.44
N TRP A 242 -12.30 -7.90 5.30
CA TRP A 242 -10.98 -7.28 5.42
C TRP A 242 -9.88 -8.28 5.80
N GLU A 243 -10.20 -9.43 6.40
CA GLU A 243 -9.24 -10.52 6.65
C GLU A 243 -8.61 -11.07 5.35
N ASN A 244 -9.31 -10.95 4.22
CA ASN A 244 -8.78 -11.39 2.91
C ASN A 244 -7.79 -10.39 2.29
N ILE A 245 -7.56 -9.25 2.94
CA ILE A 245 -6.63 -8.22 2.50
C ILE A 245 -5.50 -8.12 3.53
N SER A 246 -4.28 -8.42 3.10
CA SER A 246 -3.10 -8.19 3.93
C SER A 246 -2.72 -6.71 3.87
N TYR A 247 -2.65 -6.06 5.04
CA TYR A 247 -2.21 -4.68 5.18
C TYR A 247 -0.81 -4.63 5.79
N ILE A 248 0.13 -3.99 5.09
CA ILE A 248 1.51 -3.84 5.53
C ILE A 248 1.86 -2.36 5.55
N ASN A 249 2.19 -1.84 6.73
CA ASN A 249 2.68 -0.47 6.91
C ASN A 249 4.16 -0.53 7.31
N ARG A 250 5.06 -0.37 6.34
CA ARG A 250 6.51 -0.43 6.57
C ARG A 250 7.26 0.55 5.68
N PRO A 251 8.31 1.21 6.18
CA PRO A 251 9.14 2.06 5.36
C PRO A 251 9.97 1.23 4.37
N PHE A 252 10.14 1.73 3.15
CA PHE A 252 11.12 1.22 2.22
C PHE A 252 12.42 2.00 2.34
N GLU A 253 13.51 1.31 2.66
CA GLU A 253 14.85 1.92 2.77
C GLU A 253 15.57 1.83 1.43
N VAL A 254 15.85 2.99 0.83
CA VAL A 254 16.63 3.11 -0.41
C VAL A 254 18.11 2.97 -0.04
N ARG A 255 18.70 1.81 -0.36
CA ARG A 255 20.15 1.55 -0.24
C ARG A 255 20.78 1.51 -1.63
N LYS A 256 22.01 2.03 -1.76
CA LYS A 256 22.86 1.77 -2.94
C LYS A 256 23.26 0.29 -2.92
N GLU A 257 22.80 -0.47 -3.91
CA GLU A 257 23.41 -1.76 -4.25
C GLU A 257 24.51 -1.52 -5.31
N GLU A 258 25.70 -2.08 -5.12
CA GLU A 258 26.79 -1.98 -6.09
C GLU A 258 26.33 -2.48 -7.47
N GLY A 259 26.44 -1.62 -8.50
CA GLY A 259 26.11 -1.95 -9.88
C GLY A 259 24.69 -1.61 -10.36
N ARG A 260 23.80 -1.05 -9.53
CA ARG A 260 22.51 -0.50 -9.98
C ARG A 260 22.50 1.03 -9.97
N SER A 261 22.06 1.64 -11.07
CA SER A 261 21.89 3.09 -11.18
C SER A 261 20.63 3.61 -10.48
N TYR A 262 19.58 2.80 -10.36
CA TYR A 262 18.33 3.15 -9.67
C TYR A 262 17.60 1.91 -9.13
N ILE A 263 16.64 2.11 -8.21
CA ILE A 263 15.79 1.05 -7.67
C ILE A 263 14.48 0.99 -8.46
N THR A 264 14.16 -0.17 -9.04
CA THR A 264 12.89 -0.43 -9.72
C THR A 264 11.76 -0.73 -8.73
N LEU A 265 10.51 -0.49 -9.14
CA LEU A 265 9.33 -0.88 -8.38
C LEU A 265 9.32 -2.38 -8.07
N LYS A 266 9.73 -3.22 -9.03
CA LYS A 266 9.88 -4.68 -8.84
C LYS A 266 10.81 -5.03 -7.69
N HIS A 267 11.97 -4.37 -7.61
CA HIS A 267 12.92 -4.61 -6.53
C HIS A 267 12.34 -4.16 -5.19
N ALA A 268 11.71 -2.97 -5.15
CA ALA A 268 11.07 -2.48 -3.94
C ALA A 268 9.99 -3.43 -3.42
N LEU A 269 9.11 -3.92 -4.31
CA LEU A 269 8.08 -4.89 -3.95
C LEU A 269 8.65 -6.24 -3.53
N LYS A 270 9.72 -6.74 -4.17
CA LYS A 270 10.42 -7.95 -3.74
C LYS A 270 10.93 -7.88 -2.31
N THR A 271 11.46 -6.72 -1.93
CA THR A 271 11.99 -6.48 -0.59
C THR A 271 10.88 -6.30 0.44
N LEU A 272 9.77 -5.65 0.07
CA LEU A 272 8.64 -5.43 0.97
C LEU A 272 7.73 -6.65 1.12
N LEU A 273 7.67 -7.53 0.11
CA LEU A 273 6.79 -8.68 0.00
C LEU A 273 7.56 -9.96 -0.38
N PRO A 274 8.59 -10.37 0.39
CA PRO A 274 9.48 -11.47 -0.01
C PRO A 274 8.74 -12.81 -0.21
N GLU A 275 7.67 -13.05 0.54
CA GLU A 275 6.82 -14.24 0.47
C GLU A 275 6.16 -14.44 -0.91
N PHE A 276 5.87 -13.35 -1.64
CA PHE A 276 5.16 -13.40 -2.92
C PHE A 276 6.08 -13.43 -4.15
N PHE A 277 7.38 -13.15 -3.99
CA PHE A 277 8.33 -13.06 -5.11
C PHE A 277 9.45 -14.12 -5.12
N SER A 278 9.53 -14.97 -4.11
CA SER A 278 10.62 -15.94 -3.98
C SER A 278 10.45 -17.15 -4.93
N LEU A 279 11.10 -17.11 -6.10
CA LEU A 279 11.30 -18.26 -7.01
C LEU A 279 12.78 -18.67 -7.03
N LYS A 280 13.06 -19.90 -6.54
CA LYS A 280 14.29 -20.72 -6.64
C LYS A 280 15.61 -20.15 -6.06
N ALA A 281 16.06 -20.79 -4.98
CA ALA A 281 17.48 -21.09 -4.78
C ALA A 281 17.63 -22.61 -4.54
N SER A 282 17.47 -23.39 -5.59
CA SER A 282 18.04 -24.73 -5.69
C SER A 282 18.97 -24.73 -6.90
N GLY A 283 20.14 -24.14 -6.71
CA GLY A 283 21.30 -24.30 -7.57
C GLY A 283 22.46 -24.60 -6.65
N THR A 284 22.71 -25.88 -6.42
CA THR A 284 23.99 -26.35 -5.90
C THR A 284 25.11 -25.81 -6.80
N PRO A 285 26.22 -25.31 -6.26
CA PRO A 285 27.43 -25.21 -7.05
C PRO A 285 27.96 -26.65 -7.23
N ASP A 286 27.76 -27.21 -8.41
CA ASP A 286 28.53 -28.38 -8.85
C ASP A 286 29.98 -27.93 -9.00
N ASP A 287 30.75 -28.08 -7.93
CA ASP A 287 32.19 -28.11 -7.99
C ASP A 287 32.61 -29.53 -8.37
N SER A 288 32.89 -29.73 -9.67
CA SER A 288 33.48 -30.97 -10.17
C SER A 288 34.80 -30.65 -10.87
N GLY A 289 35.91 -31.00 -10.22
CA GLY A 289 37.19 -31.13 -10.90
C GLY A 289 38.43 -31.09 -10.02
N HIS A 290 38.68 -32.12 -9.22
CA HIS A 290 40.00 -32.79 -9.25
C HIS A 290 39.98 -34.17 -8.61
N ALA A 291 40.44 -35.14 -9.40
CA ALA A 291 40.51 -36.56 -9.12
C ALA A 291 41.64 -36.92 -8.15
N GLN A 292 41.38 -37.87 -7.26
CA GLN A 292 42.38 -38.82 -6.78
C GLN A 292 41.77 -40.23 -6.80
N THR A 293 42.29 -41.07 -7.68
CA THR A 293 42.14 -42.52 -7.68
C THR A 293 43.29 -43.15 -6.93
N LEU A 294 42.96 -44.19 -6.15
CA LEU A 294 43.69 -45.46 -5.90
C LEU A 294 43.64 -45.79 -4.40
N ASP A 295 42.78 -46.73 -3.99
CA ASP A 295 43.32 -48.02 -3.55
C ASP A 295 42.27 -49.15 -3.58
N SER A 296 42.83 -50.33 -3.65
CA SER A 296 42.39 -51.67 -4.02
C SER A 296 41.33 -52.32 -3.10
N SER A 297 40.49 -53.17 -3.70
CA SER A 297 39.75 -54.27 -3.03
C SER A 297 40.69 -55.49 -2.83
N PRO A 298 40.29 -56.67 -2.30
CA PRO A 298 38.97 -57.14 -1.84
C PRO A 298 38.98 -57.97 -0.54
N ASP A 299 37.79 -58.28 0.02
CA ASP A 299 37.52 -59.60 0.63
C ASP A 299 36.00 -59.84 0.79
N VAL A 300 35.59 -61.08 0.53
CA VAL A 300 34.23 -61.68 0.39
C VAL A 300 34.23 -62.94 1.32
N PRO A 301 33.13 -63.66 1.70
CA PRO A 301 31.68 -63.59 1.41
C PRO A 301 30.74 -63.67 2.62
N GLY A 302 29.43 -63.42 2.42
CA GLY A 302 28.38 -63.95 3.30
C GLY A 302 26.97 -63.39 3.10
N THR A 303 26.16 -64.01 2.23
CA THR A 303 24.68 -63.87 2.13
C THR A 303 23.96 -64.80 3.14
N PRO A 304 22.61 -64.76 3.36
CA PRO A 304 21.55 -63.79 2.99
C PRO A 304 20.45 -63.56 4.09
N ARG A 305 19.39 -62.77 3.73
CA ARG A 305 18.04 -62.63 4.35
C ARG A 305 17.99 -61.71 5.60
N ARG A 306 16.96 -60.89 5.85
CA ARG A 306 15.52 -61.02 5.60
C ARG A 306 14.86 -59.65 5.73
N TYR A 307 13.86 -59.37 4.89
CA TYR A 307 12.92 -58.26 5.04
C TYR A 307 12.26 -58.27 6.44
N GLN A 308 12.28 -57.13 7.12
CA GLN A 308 11.12 -56.67 7.90
C GLN A 308 11.04 -55.14 7.83
N LYS A 309 9.97 -54.72 7.15
CA LYS A 309 9.42 -53.38 7.11
C LYS A 309 8.88 -53.04 8.50
N ALA A 310 9.39 -51.99 9.11
CA ALA A 310 8.71 -51.28 10.21
C ALA A 310 8.63 -49.81 9.79
N GLU A 311 7.44 -49.42 9.34
CA GLU A 311 7.05 -48.02 9.19
C GLU A 311 7.01 -47.39 10.58
N SER A 312 7.89 -46.42 10.83
CA SER A 312 7.67 -45.41 11.88
C SER A 312 7.36 -44.09 11.20
N ALA A 313 6.14 -43.65 11.45
CA ALA A 313 5.55 -42.40 11.03
C ALA A 313 6.34 -41.21 11.63
N SER A 314 6.93 -40.37 10.77
CA SER A 314 7.40 -39.03 11.18
C SER A 314 7.72 -38.08 10.02
N SER A 315 7.57 -38.47 8.75
CA SER A 315 8.06 -37.65 7.61
C SER A 315 6.98 -37.07 6.70
N ARG A 316 5.69 -37.11 7.07
CA ARG A 316 4.60 -36.60 6.20
C ARG A 316 3.93 -35.29 6.64
N GLN A 317 4.42 -34.66 7.71
CA GLN A 317 3.85 -33.39 8.20
C GLN A 317 4.68 -32.15 7.86
N GLN A 318 5.78 -32.29 7.12
CA GLN A 318 6.66 -31.16 6.77
C GLN A 318 6.81 -30.88 5.27
N GLU A 319 6.04 -31.57 4.41
CA GLU A 319 6.05 -31.38 2.95
C GLU A 319 4.74 -30.79 2.38
N ALA A 320 3.77 -30.40 3.22
CA ALA A 320 2.50 -29.84 2.76
C ALA A 320 2.44 -28.30 2.73
N ASP A 321 3.48 -27.59 3.21
CA ASP A 321 3.40 -26.15 3.49
C ASP A 321 4.26 -25.26 2.57
N VAL A 322 4.79 -25.79 1.46
CA VAL A 322 5.78 -25.08 0.60
C VAL A 322 5.37 -24.98 -0.89
N ALA A 323 4.07 -24.93 -1.20
CA ALA A 323 3.63 -24.87 -2.61
C ALA A 323 2.40 -24.02 -2.91
N ASN A 324 2.22 -22.87 -2.24
CA ASN A 324 1.23 -21.88 -2.68
C ASN A 324 1.88 -20.50 -2.87
N LYS A 325 2.71 -20.36 -3.91
CA LYS A 325 3.37 -19.09 -4.23
C LYS A 325 2.60 -18.36 -5.31
N GLY A 326 1.89 -17.32 -4.90
CA GLY A 326 1.09 -16.53 -5.80
C GLY A 326 1.91 -15.56 -6.66
N LYS A 327 1.59 -15.47 -7.95
CA LYS A 327 2.23 -14.52 -8.88
C LYS A 327 1.54 -13.16 -8.78
N VAL A 328 2.30 -12.07 -8.67
CA VAL A 328 1.75 -10.71 -8.75
C VAL A 328 1.15 -10.50 -10.15
N LYS A 329 -0.14 -10.18 -10.18
CA LYS A 329 -0.92 -9.96 -11.40
C LYS A 329 -0.99 -8.47 -11.77
N LEU A 330 -1.20 -7.61 -10.78
CA LEU A 330 -1.44 -6.19 -10.99
C LEU A 330 -0.88 -5.38 -9.81
N VAL A 331 -0.29 -4.23 -10.10
CA VAL A 331 0.11 -3.22 -9.10
C VAL A 331 -0.51 -1.89 -9.48
N ARG A 332 -1.29 -1.31 -8.56
CA ARG A 332 -2.03 -0.08 -8.79
C ARG A 332 -1.70 0.97 -7.74
N VAL A 333 -1.46 2.20 -8.20
CA VAL A 333 -1.25 3.40 -7.39
C VAL A 333 -2.03 4.53 -8.04
N GLN A 334 -2.82 5.31 -7.29
CA GLN A 334 -3.61 6.43 -7.84
C GLN A 334 -4.51 6.07 -9.04
N GLY A 335 -4.97 4.82 -9.14
CA GLY A 335 -5.80 4.35 -10.24
C GLY A 335 -5.06 3.93 -11.49
N ILE A 336 -3.74 4.04 -11.52
CA ILE A 336 -2.91 3.62 -12.67
C ILE A 336 -2.23 2.29 -12.40
N GLU A 337 -2.22 1.44 -13.41
CA GLU A 337 -1.38 0.24 -13.44
C GLU A 337 0.07 0.65 -13.70
N LEU A 338 0.98 0.23 -12.82
CA LEU A 338 2.39 0.59 -12.91
C LEU A 338 3.21 -0.54 -13.55
N ASP A 339 4.11 -0.15 -14.46
CA ASP A 339 5.16 -1.03 -14.93
C ASP A 339 6.11 -1.37 -13.77
N MET A 340 6.51 -2.63 -13.69
CA MET A 340 7.44 -3.15 -12.69
C MET A 340 8.85 -2.55 -12.80
N ASP A 341 9.22 -2.05 -13.97
CA ASP A 341 10.55 -1.49 -14.23
C ASP A 341 10.64 0.02 -13.95
N ILE A 342 9.53 0.68 -13.61
CA ILE A 342 9.51 2.11 -13.27
C ILE A 342 10.41 2.41 -12.05
N PRO A 343 11.17 3.54 -12.04
CA PRO A 343 11.94 3.95 -10.88
C PRO A 343 11.05 4.18 -9.67
N PHE A 344 11.32 3.46 -8.57
CA PHE A 344 10.51 3.52 -7.35
C PHE A 344 10.47 4.92 -6.74
N LEU A 345 11.60 5.65 -6.78
CA LEU A 345 11.68 6.98 -6.19
C LEU A 345 10.86 8.01 -6.96
N TRP A 346 10.76 7.84 -8.30
CA TRP A 346 9.87 8.66 -9.11
C TRP A 346 8.41 8.44 -8.71
N VAL A 347 8.00 7.17 -8.52
CA VAL A 347 6.66 6.83 -8.03
C VAL A 347 6.40 7.45 -6.65
N ALA A 348 7.36 7.32 -5.73
CA ALA A 348 7.24 7.87 -4.38
C ALA A 348 7.16 9.41 -4.34
N ASN A 349 7.91 10.09 -5.19
CA ASN A 349 7.92 11.56 -5.24
C ASN A 349 6.65 12.13 -5.88
N ASN A 350 6.11 11.46 -6.89
CA ASN A 350 5.07 12.02 -7.75
C ASN A 350 3.66 11.49 -7.45
N LEU A 351 3.54 10.28 -6.89
CA LEU A 351 2.24 9.60 -6.70
C LEU A 351 1.83 9.40 -5.23
N LYS A 352 2.64 9.87 -4.27
CA LYS A 352 2.28 9.82 -2.84
C LYS A 352 1.06 10.69 -2.54
N ASN A 353 0.33 10.29 -1.51
CA ASN A 353 -0.81 11.05 -1.02
C ASN A 353 -0.38 12.27 -0.17
N PRO A 354 -1.28 13.22 0.12
CA PRO A 354 -0.98 14.41 0.92
C PRO A 354 -0.42 14.12 2.32
N GLU A 355 -0.75 12.98 2.92
CA GLU A 355 -0.19 12.47 4.19
C GLU A 355 1.25 11.94 4.07
N CYS A 356 1.87 12.08 2.89
CA CYS A 356 3.23 11.64 2.57
C CYS A 356 3.45 10.11 2.59
N TYR A 357 2.38 9.32 2.53
CA TYR A 357 2.47 7.88 2.29
C TYR A 357 2.28 7.54 0.82
N LEU A 358 3.07 6.58 0.33
CA LEU A 358 2.82 5.89 -0.92
C LEU A 358 1.90 4.70 -0.66
N HIS A 359 0.67 4.76 -1.18
CA HIS A 359 -0.30 3.68 -1.09
C HIS A 359 -0.23 2.80 -2.34
N ILE A 360 0.06 1.51 -2.17
CA ILE A 360 0.18 0.56 -3.28
C ILE A 360 -0.80 -0.59 -3.07
N CYS A 361 -1.67 -0.79 -4.05
CA CYS A 361 -2.58 -1.94 -4.10
C CYS A 361 -1.95 -3.02 -4.98
N VAL A 362 -1.76 -4.21 -4.43
CA VAL A 362 -1.12 -5.35 -5.10
C VAL A 362 -2.11 -6.50 -5.19
N TYR A 363 -2.33 -7.00 -6.41
CA TYR A 363 -3.18 -8.16 -6.66
C TYR A 363 -2.29 -9.38 -6.92
N VAL A 364 -2.52 -10.44 -6.16
CA VAL A 364 -1.74 -11.68 -6.23
C VAL A 364 -2.64 -12.83 -6.64
N GLY A 365 -2.27 -13.57 -7.69
CA GLY A 365 -2.98 -14.79 -8.08
C GLY A 365 -2.65 -15.93 -7.11
N THR A 366 -3.64 -16.64 -6.58
CA THR A 366 -3.46 -17.81 -5.71
C THR A 366 -4.16 -19.02 -6.32
N ARG A 367 -3.49 -20.18 -6.34
CA ARG A 367 -4.11 -21.46 -6.70
C ARG A 367 -5.07 -21.88 -5.58
N LYS A 368 -6.32 -22.17 -5.96
CA LYS A 368 -7.25 -22.86 -5.06
C LYS A 368 -6.67 -24.24 -4.74
N GLN A 369 -6.49 -24.55 -3.46
CA GLN A 369 -6.39 -25.95 -3.06
C GLN A 369 -7.73 -26.61 -3.39
N GLN A 370 -7.74 -27.57 -4.31
CA GLN A 370 -8.94 -28.37 -4.55
C GLN A 370 -9.37 -29.02 -3.23
N PRO A 371 -10.66 -28.98 -2.86
CA PRO A 371 -11.12 -29.75 -1.72
C PRO A 371 -10.81 -31.22 -2.03
N LYS A 372 -10.03 -31.87 -1.16
CA LYS A 372 -9.81 -33.31 -1.21
C LYS A 372 -11.20 -33.96 -1.21
N GLN A 373 -11.65 -34.44 -2.36
CA GLN A 373 -12.81 -35.32 -2.44
C GLN A 373 -12.48 -36.52 -1.56
N GLY A 374 -13.18 -36.62 -0.42
CA GLY A 374 -13.11 -37.76 0.45
C GLY A 374 -13.48 -39.00 -0.36
N ARG A 375 -12.55 -39.95 -0.40
CA ARG A 375 -12.80 -41.31 -0.85
C ARG A 375 -13.32 -42.14 0.31
#